data_AF-A0A059FJ57-F1
#
_entry.id   AF-A0A059FJ57-F1
#
_cell.length_a   1.000
_cell.length_b   1.000
_cell.length_c   1.000
_cell.angle_alpha   90.00
_cell.angle_beta   90.00
_cell.angle_gamma   90.00
#
_symmetry.space_group_name_H-M   'P 1'
#
loop_
_entity.id
_entity.type
_entity.pdbx_description
1 polymer ?
#
loop_
_entity_poly.entity_id
_entity_poly.type
_entity_poly.pdbx_seq_one_letter_code
_entity_poly.pdbx_strand_id
1 'polypeptide(L)'
;MSQNPFRYFKTSPEITQLGVLMYVRFPLSSRNVEDLLHERGIDVCPESVHLWVDRFGTYFADKIRKRRSEAMRRVKQWRWHLDEVFVKIRGEAH
;
A
#
# COMPACT_ATOMS: atom_id res chain seq x y z
N MET A 1 19.90 4.09 16.68
CA MET A 1 19.40 5.32 16.03
C MET A 1 18.36 4.92 15.00
N SER A 2 17.09 5.29 15.15
CA SER A 2 16.07 4.97 14.13
C SER A 2 16.39 5.74 12.85
N GLN A 3 16.82 5.03 11.80
CA GLN A 3 17.05 5.64 10.50
C GLN A 3 15.70 6.12 9.95
N ASN A 4 15.58 7.42 9.64
CA ASN A 4 14.34 7.96 9.08
C ASN A 4 14.06 7.25 7.73
N PRO A 5 12.96 6.50 7.59
CA PRO A 5 12.66 5.74 6.37
C PRO A 5 12.39 6.65 5.16
N PHE A 6 12.02 7.91 5.41
CA PHE A 6 11.77 8.94 4.39
C PHE A 6 13.00 9.78 4.08
N ARG A 7 14.18 9.39 4.56
CA ARG A 7 15.42 10.09 4.24
C ARG A 7 15.61 10.10 2.71
N TYR A 8 15.97 11.27 2.18
CA TYR A 8 16.19 11.55 0.75
C TYR A 8 14.94 11.76 -0.12
N PHE A 9 13.73 11.72 0.44
CA PHE A 9 12.53 12.13 -0.29
C PHE A 9 12.34 13.65 -0.22
N LYS A 10 12.04 14.27 -1.37
CA LYS A 10 11.67 15.70 -1.44
C LYS A 10 10.19 15.92 -1.07
N THR A 11 9.37 14.88 -1.21
CA THR A 11 7.95 14.90 -0.84
C THR A 11 7.78 14.72 0.66
N SER A 12 6.74 15.34 1.21
CA SER A 12 6.42 15.18 2.63
C SER A 12 6.13 13.69 2.93
N PRO A 13 6.61 13.16 4.07
CA PRO A 13 6.32 11.79 4.49
C PRO A 13 4.83 11.47 4.52
N GLU A 14 3.99 12.42 4.91
CA GLU A 14 2.53 12.26 5.00
C GLU A 14 1.91 11.99 3.62
N ILE A 15 2.37 12.70 2.58
CA ILE A 15 1.92 12.51 1.19
C ILE A 15 2.36 11.14 0.69
N THR A 16 3.62 10.78 0.90
CA THR A 16 4.16 9.47 0.50
C THR A 16 3.42 8.33 1.20
N GLN A 17 3.12 8.47 2.49
CA GLN A 17 2.33 7.50 3.25
C GLN A 17 0.92 7.37 2.70
N LEU A 18 0.26 8.49 2.40
CA LEU A 18 -1.08 8.51 1.85
C LEU A 18 -1.15 7.78 0.51
N GLY A 19 -0.24 8.10 -0.42
CA GLY A 19 -0.19 7.46 -1.73
C GLY A 19 0.04 5.94 -1.62
N VAL A 20 1.00 5.51 -0.79
CA VAL A 20 1.28 4.08 -0.59
C VAL A 20 0.11 3.37 0.08
N LEU A 21 -0.53 3.99 1.08
CA LEU A 21 -1.72 3.43 1.73
C LEU A 21 -2.89 3.29 0.75
N MET A 22 -3.09 4.26 -0.13
CA MET A 22 -4.14 4.19 -1.15
C MET A 22 -3.89 3.04 -2.12
N TYR A 23 -2.64 2.86 -2.58
CA TYR A 23 -2.25 1.74 -3.44
C TYR A 23 -2.40 0.37 -2.75
N VAL A 24 -1.98 0.23 -1.49
CA VAL A 24 -2.02 -1.06 -0.77
C VAL A 24 -3.44 -1.43 -0.34
N ARG A 25 -4.29 -0.44 -0.02
CA ARG A 25 -5.61 -0.68 0.57
C ARG A 25 -6.72 -0.81 -0.48
N PHE A 26 -6.59 -0.14 -1.62
CA PHE A 26 -7.59 -0.12 -2.67
C PHE A 26 -6.99 -0.68 -3.97
N PRO A 27 -7.79 -1.32 -4.83
CA PRO A 27 -7.34 -1.84 -6.13
C PRO A 27 -7.13 -0.70 -7.14
N LEU A 28 -6.20 0.21 -6.84
CA LEU A 28 -5.88 1.38 -7.65
C LEU A 28 -4.60 1.13 -8.46
N SER A 29 -4.61 1.60 -9.71
CA SER A 29 -3.37 1.68 -10.50
C SER A 29 -2.48 2.82 -9.99
N SER A 30 -1.19 2.81 -10.33
CA SER A 30 -0.30 3.94 -10.01
C SER A 30 -0.77 5.25 -10.62
N ARG A 31 -1.37 5.23 -11.81
CA ARG A 31 -1.98 6.39 -12.47
C ARG A 31 -3.19 6.92 -11.70
N ASN A 32 -4.05 6.02 -11.23
CA ASN A 32 -5.20 6.45 -10.43
C ASN A 32 -4.76 7.13 -9.12
N VAL A 33 -3.64 6.69 -8.53
CA VAL A 33 -3.09 7.32 -7.32
C VAL A 33 -2.49 8.69 -7.64
N GLU A 34 -1.79 8.83 -8.76
CA GLU A 34 -1.34 10.11 -9.29
C GLU A 34 -2.51 11.07 -9.49
N ASP A 35 -3.57 10.67 -10.19
CA ASP A 35 -4.75 11.50 -10.47
C ASP A 35 -5.36 12.04 -9.15
N LEU A 36 -5.50 11.16 -8.15
CA LEU A 36 -6.04 11.53 -6.83
C LEU A 36 -5.13 12.46 -6.02
N LEU A 37 -3.82 12.40 -6.24
CA LEU A 37 -2.86 13.34 -5.65
C LEU A 37 -2.89 14.67 -6.42
N HIS A 38 -3.05 14.63 -7.74
CA HIS A 38 -3.15 15.80 -8.59
C HIS A 38 -4.41 16.61 -8.28
N GLU A 39 -5.56 15.97 -8.04
CA GLU A 39 -6.79 16.63 -7.55
C GLU A 39 -6.58 17.41 -6.25
N ARG A 40 -5.57 17.04 -5.45
CA ARG A 40 -5.19 17.72 -4.20
C ARG A 40 -4.09 18.77 -4.39
N GLY A 41 -3.74 19.08 -5.64
CA GLY A 41 -2.68 20.04 -5.99
C GLY A 41 -1.26 19.49 -5.80
N ILE A 42 -1.10 18.17 -5.71
CA ILE A 42 0.20 17.51 -5.52
C ILE A 42 0.60 16.88 -6.85
N ASP A 43 1.57 17.47 -7.53
CA ASP A 43 2.09 16.98 -8.81
C ASP A 43 3.15 15.89 -8.61
N VAL A 44 2.87 14.67 -9.06
CA VAL A 44 3.72 13.48 -8.85
C VAL A 44 3.59 12.55 -10.05
N CYS A 45 4.71 12.14 -10.64
CA CYS A 45 4.69 11.16 -11.72
C CYS A 45 4.28 9.75 -11.23
N PRO A 46 3.63 8.93 -12.08
CA PRO A 46 3.19 7.59 -11.68
C PRO A 46 4.36 6.65 -11.33
N GLU A 47 5.56 6.90 -11.89
CA GLU A 47 6.79 6.18 -11.54
C GLU A 47 7.25 6.49 -10.12
N SER A 48 6.99 7.70 -9.62
CA SER A 48 7.31 8.07 -8.23
C SER A 48 6.42 7.31 -7.27
N VAL A 49 5.14 7.13 -7.60
CA VAL A 49 4.22 6.27 -6.84
C VAL A 49 4.73 4.83 -6.83
N HIS A 50 5.19 4.31 -7.97
CA HIS A 50 5.77 2.97 -8.06
C HIS A 50 6.98 2.81 -7.14
N LEU A 51 7.92 3.77 -7.18
CA LEU A 51 9.10 3.79 -6.30
C LEU A 51 8.72 3.80 -4.80
N TRP A 52 7.67 4.54 -4.43
CA TRP A 52 7.19 4.57 -3.05
C TRP A 52 6.60 3.22 -2.62
N VAL A 53 5.81 2.61 -3.50
CA VAL A 53 5.22 1.28 -3.25
C VAL A 53 6.29 0.22 -3.15
N ASP A 54 7.29 0.22 -4.03
CA ASP A 54 8.40 -0.76 -3.99
C ASP A 54 9.19 -0.65 -2.68
N ARG A 55 9.42 0.58 -2.20
CA ARG A 55 10.18 0.81 -0.97
C ARG A 55 9.36 0.57 0.30
N PHE A 56 8.10 0.99 0.34
CA PHE A 56 7.31 1.06 1.56
C PHE A 56 6.10 0.12 1.57
N GLY A 57 5.72 -0.45 0.44
CA GLY A 57 4.52 -1.28 0.30
C GLY A 57 4.50 -2.45 1.27
N THR A 58 5.60 -3.18 1.39
CA THR A 58 5.74 -4.30 2.36
C THR A 58 5.60 -3.82 3.80
N TYR A 59 6.26 -2.72 4.15
CA TYR A 59 6.20 -2.13 5.49
C TYR A 59 4.76 -1.76 5.90
N PHE A 60 4.00 -1.15 5.00
CA PHE A 60 2.59 -0.80 5.26
C PHE A 60 1.67 -2.01 5.22
N ALA A 61 1.86 -2.93 4.28
CA ALA A 61 1.09 -4.17 4.19
C ALA A 61 1.22 -5.01 5.48
N ASP A 62 2.43 -5.14 6.02
CA ASP A 62 2.70 -5.86 7.26
C ASP A 62 2.01 -5.21 8.46
N LYS A 63 2.05 -3.87 8.55
CA LYS A 63 1.33 -3.14 9.60
C LYS A 63 -0.17 -3.34 9.51
N ILE A 64 -0.74 -3.27 8.30
CA ILE A 64 -2.18 -3.48 8.08
C ILE A 64 -2.57 -4.91 8.47
N ARG A 65 -1.79 -5.91 8.03
CA ARG A 65 -1.99 -7.32 8.37
C ARG A 65 -1.90 -7.56 9.87
N LYS A 66 -0.90 -6.98 10.54
CA LYS A 66 -0.73 -7.07 12.00
C LYS A 66 -1.92 -6.46 12.74
N ARG A 67 -2.35 -5.25 12.37
CA ARG A 67 -3.52 -4.59 12.96
C ARG A 67 -4.80 -5.40 12.76
N ARG A 68 -4.99 -6.01 11.58
CA ARG A 68 -6.13 -6.90 11.30
C ARG A 68 -6.08 -8.16 12.16
N SER A 69 -4.91 -8.79 12.29
CA SER A 69 -4.71 -9.96 13.14
C SER A 69 -4.97 -9.65 14.62
N GLU A 70 -4.47 -8.53 15.13
CA GLU A 70 -4.71 -8.07 16.49
C GLU A 70 -6.20 -7.79 16.75
N ALA A 71 -6.88 -7.13 15.80
CA ALA A 71 -8.32 -6.92 15.88
C ALA A 71 -9.09 -8.25 15.91
N MET A 72 -8.70 -9.22 15.08
CA MET A 72 -9.30 -10.56 15.09
C MET A 72 -9.04 -11.31 16.40
N ARG A 73 -7.88 -11.17 17.04
CA ARG A 73 -7.62 -11.81 18.36
C ARG A 73 -8.52 -11.29 19.48
N ARG A 74 -9.01 -10.05 19.36
CA ARG A 74 -9.96 -9.47 20.33
C ARG A 74 -11.36 -10.05 20.22
N VAL A 75 -11.70 -10.65 19.07
CA VAL A 75 -12.98 -11.30 18.83
C VAL A 75 -12.75 -12.81 18.86
N LYS A 76 -13.56 -13.58 19.59
CA LYS A 76 -13.50 -15.06 19.52
C LYS A 76 -14.05 -15.56 18.16
N GLN A 77 -13.33 -15.32 17.06
CA GLN A 77 -13.66 -15.86 15.74
C GLN A 77 -12.92 -17.19 15.56
N TRP A 78 -13.66 -18.29 15.73
CA TRP A 78 -13.15 -19.67 15.61
C TRP A 78 -13.31 -20.26 14.20
N ARG A 79 -13.92 -19.52 13.27
CA ARG A 79 -14.21 -20.00 11.91
C ARG A 79 -13.45 -19.18 10.87
N TRP A 80 -12.51 -19.83 10.20
CA TRP A 80 -11.77 -19.28 9.07
C TRP A 80 -12.42 -19.76 7.78
N HIS A 81 -12.63 -18.84 6.83
CA HIS A 81 -12.98 -19.19 5.46
C HIS A 81 -11.72 -18.96 4.61
N LEU A 82 -11.31 -19.97 3.86
CA LEU A 82 -10.17 -19.90 2.95
C LEU A 82 -10.74 -19.83 1.54
N ASP A 83 -10.45 -18.74 0.84
CA ASP A 83 -10.84 -18.54 -0.55
C ASP A 83 -9.60 -18.68 -1.43
N GLU A 84 -9.72 -19.46 -2.51
CA GLU A 84 -8.68 -19.59 -3.54
C GLU A 84 -9.01 -18.65 -4.71
N VAL A 85 -8.03 -17.89 -5.17
CA VAL A 85 -8.18 -16.93 -6.27
C VAL A 85 -7.03 -17.13 -7.24
N PHE A 86 -7.36 -17.36 -8.52
CA PHE A 86 -6.39 -17.42 -9.60
C PHE A 86 -6.09 -16.03 -10.13
N VAL A 87 -4.81 -15.69 -10.26
CA VAL A 87 -4.36 -14.40 -10.77
C VAL A 87 -3.56 -14.63 -12.05
N LYS A 88 -3.91 -13.88 -13.11
CA LYS A 88 -3.18 -13.94 -14.38
C LYS A 88 -1.97 -12.99 -14.33
N ILE A 89 -0.76 -13.55 -14.25
CA ILE A 89 0.49 -12.81 -14.26
C ILE A 89 1.14 -13.00 -15.63
N ARG A 90 1.34 -11.92 -16.38
CA ARG A 90 2.02 -11.92 -17.70
C ARG A 90 1.46 -12.94 -18.73
N GLY A 91 0.21 -13.36 -18.59
CA GLY A 91 -0.41 -14.32 -19.50
C GLY A 91 -0.65 -15.70 -18.89
N GLU A 92 0.05 -16.04 -17.81
CA GLU A 92 -0.04 -17.32 -17.12
C GLU A 92 -0.92 -17.19 -15.86
N ALA A 93 -1.80 -18.16 -15.61
CA ALA A 93 -2.63 -18.19 -14.41
C ALA A 93 -1.86 -18.87 -13.27
N HIS A 94 -1.80 -18.21 -12.13
CA HIS A 94 -1.19 -18.68 -10.88
C HIS A 94 -2.21 -18.70 -9.75
#